data_AF-A0A0A1V3C8-F1
#
_entry.id   AF-A0A0A1V3C8-F1
#
_cell.length_a   1.000
_cell.length_b   1.000
_cell.length_c   1.000
_cell.angle_alpha   90.00
_cell.angle_beta   90.00
_cell.angle_gamma   90.00
#
_symmetry.space_group_name_H-M   'P 1'
#
loop_
_entity.id
_entity.type
_entity.pdbx_description
1 polymer ?
#
loop_
_entity_poly.entity_id
_entity_poly.type
_entity_poly.pdbx_seq_one_letter_code
_entity_poly.pdbx_strand_id
1 'polypeptide(L)'
;MAVLGKRKAPAPSISEPDANELLRRHFEARFQPLEERPSNTKSEEQADEGDSDEDSEWGGLSNDDAAGSDEEEDDDTEDLLEDESGDDDTPAIEIIDHSTPQLPKESMSKRELKAFMSSRPPDQSATPNPIQPAVSSNPSTLPEDAPSLLKQDLELRRLLAESHLLAPHAATKSLSSASSIAAQPKSFAAGRTRQKATDLRVQALGSKLSIHKQDKMPMHMRKGMAAAADAREAKRRREAKENGIILERETGKQRRARGRRSDVDRPGVGRLRGAELRISERDVKRIEGNRDVFGRKGRR
;
A
#
# COMPACT_ATOMS: atom_id res chain seq x y z
N MET A 1 43.65 32.11 58.10
CA MET A 1 42.42 31.66 57.42
C MET A 1 42.71 31.46 55.94
N ALA A 2 41.90 30.59 55.30
CA ALA A 2 41.86 30.18 53.89
C ALA A 2 42.78 29.01 53.46
N VAL A 3 42.16 27.83 53.45
CA VAL A 3 42.61 26.56 52.84
C VAL A 3 42.10 26.53 51.40
N LEU A 4 42.98 26.32 50.42
CA LEU A 4 42.63 26.17 49.00
C LEU A 4 42.38 24.70 48.66
N GLY A 5 41.15 24.41 48.24
CA GLY A 5 40.68 23.09 47.84
C GLY A 5 41.31 22.57 46.54
N LYS A 6 41.64 21.28 46.53
CA LYS A 6 42.17 20.57 45.36
C LYS A 6 41.04 20.06 44.47
N ARG A 7 41.21 20.23 43.15
CA ARG A 7 40.27 19.92 42.09
C ARG A 7 40.13 18.40 41.86
N LYS A 8 38.89 17.97 41.56
CA LYS A 8 38.47 16.63 41.13
C LYS A 8 39.05 16.31 39.74
N ALA A 9 39.61 15.10 39.56
CA ALA A 9 40.14 14.61 38.29
C ALA A 9 39.01 14.27 37.28
N PRO A 10 39.28 14.38 35.96
CA PRO A 10 38.31 14.07 34.90
C PRO A 10 38.12 12.55 34.73
N ALA A 11 36.89 12.13 34.39
CA ALA A 11 36.55 10.73 34.12
C ALA A 11 37.19 10.24 32.79
N PRO A 12 37.56 8.95 32.68
CA PRO A 12 38.15 8.42 31.46
C PRO A 12 37.11 8.29 30.35
N SER A 13 37.43 8.83 29.16
CA SER A 13 36.68 8.62 27.92
C SER A 13 36.96 7.22 27.39
N ILE A 14 35.96 6.34 27.45
CA ILE A 14 36.03 4.97 26.92
C ILE A 14 36.00 5.06 25.40
N SER A 15 37.03 4.52 24.73
CA SER A 15 37.10 4.44 23.27
C SER A 15 36.13 3.36 22.74
N GLU A 16 35.46 3.61 21.60
CA GLU A 16 34.53 2.65 20.98
C GLU A 16 35.01 1.18 20.87
N PRO A 17 36.28 0.86 20.55
CA PRO A 17 36.75 -0.53 20.56
C PRO A 17 36.67 -1.19 21.95
N ASP A 18 36.90 -0.42 23.02
CA ASP A 18 36.90 -0.90 24.41
C ASP A 18 35.47 -1.22 24.89
N ALA A 19 34.47 -0.47 24.42
CA ALA A 19 33.06 -0.76 24.70
C ALA A 19 32.58 -2.06 24.02
N ASN A 20 33.05 -2.33 22.81
CA ASN A 20 32.71 -3.55 22.07
C ASN A 20 33.37 -4.80 22.69
N GLU A 21 34.61 -4.68 23.17
CA GLU A 21 35.30 -5.75 23.89
C GLU A 21 34.61 -6.07 25.23
N LEU A 22 34.15 -5.05 25.95
CA LEU A 22 33.38 -5.20 27.20
C LEU A 22 32.05 -5.94 26.96
N LEU A 23 31.34 -5.58 25.88
CA LEU A 23 30.09 -6.24 25.49
C LEU A 23 30.33 -7.68 25.05
N ARG A 24 31.38 -7.93 24.27
CA ARG A 24 31.77 -9.29 23.85
C ARG A 24 32.08 -10.18 25.05
N ARG A 25 32.90 -9.70 25.99
CA ARG A 25 33.24 -10.43 27.22
C ARG A 25 32.01 -10.71 28.08
N HIS A 26 31.08 -9.75 28.17
CA HIS A 26 29.83 -9.93 28.92
C HIS A 26 28.85 -10.89 28.21
N PHE A 27 28.88 -10.92 26.88
CA PHE A 27 28.11 -11.87 26.08
C PHE A 27 28.68 -13.29 26.22
N GLU A 28 29.98 -13.48 26.05
CA GLU A 28 30.67 -14.77 26.23
C GLU A 28 30.53 -15.32 27.66
N ALA A 29 30.45 -14.45 28.68
CA ALA A 29 30.19 -14.89 30.05
C ALA A 29 28.75 -15.37 30.28
N ARG A 30 27.77 -14.89 29.49
CA ARG A 30 26.35 -15.27 29.61
C ARG A 30 25.96 -16.42 28.69
N PHE A 31 26.64 -16.55 27.55
CA PHE A 31 26.38 -17.58 26.57
C PHE A 31 27.58 -18.52 26.52
N GLN A 32 27.38 -19.77 26.94
CA GLN A 32 28.40 -20.79 26.78
C GLN A 32 28.80 -20.89 25.31
N PRO A 33 30.10 -20.98 24.98
CA PRO A 33 30.54 -21.19 23.62
C PRO A 33 29.83 -22.41 23.02
N LEU A 34 29.19 -22.22 21.87
CA LEU A 34 28.58 -23.32 21.11
C LEU A 34 29.70 -24.27 20.68
N GLU A 35 29.52 -25.57 20.88
CA GLU A 35 30.50 -26.57 20.45
C GLU A 35 30.71 -26.48 18.93
N GLU A 36 31.95 -26.19 18.53
CA GLU A 36 32.35 -26.11 17.13
C GLU A 36 32.20 -27.50 16.49
N ARG A 37 31.14 -27.69 15.69
CA ARG A 37 31.09 -28.82 14.76
C ARG A 37 32.19 -28.62 13.72
N PRO A 38 33.05 -29.62 13.45
CA PRO A 38 34.13 -29.47 12.49
C PRO A 38 33.55 -29.28 11.08
N SER A 39 33.52 -28.04 10.61
CA SER A 39 33.32 -27.72 9.20
C SER A 39 34.57 -28.16 8.44
N ASN A 40 34.51 -29.34 7.83
CA ASN A 40 35.41 -29.67 6.74
C ASN A 40 35.21 -28.62 5.63
N THR A 41 36.22 -27.78 5.38
CA THR A 41 36.83 -27.54 4.06
C THR A 41 37.87 -26.41 4.14
N LYS A 42 38.95 -26.61 3.39
CA LYS A 42 40.18 -25.81 3.37
C LYS A 42 40.00 -24.51 2.55
N SER A 43 40.69 -23.49 3.04
CA SER A 43 41.22 -22.28 2.39
C SER A 43 41.16 -22.13 0.85
N GLU A 44 40.83 -20.92 0.38
CA GLU A 44 41.75 -20.05 -0.39
C GLU A 44 41.15 -18.65 -0.63
N GLU A 45 41.99 -17.62 -0.51
CA GLU A 45 41.72 -16.21 -0.85
C GLU A 45 42.08 -15.96 -2.33
N GLN A 46 41.17 -15.37 -3.13
CA GLN A 46 41.48 -14.23 -4.03
C GLN A 46 40.24 -13.65 -4.76
N ALA A 47 40.06 -12.35 -4.55
CA ALA A 47 39.62 -11.27 -5.45
C ALA A 47 38.66 -11.48 -6.66
N ASP A 48 37.58 -10.69 -6.61
CA ASP A 48 37.05 -9.77 -7.65
C ASP A 48 35.99 -10.23 -8.69
N GLU A 49 35.08 -9.28 -8.94
CA GLU A 49 34.03 -9.13 -9.97
C GLU A 49 32.78 -10.05 -10.03
N GLY A 50 31.66 -9.48 -9.57
CA GLY A 50 30.36 -9.30 -10.26
C GLY A 50 29.77 -10.32 -11.26
N ASP A 51 28.56 -10.75 -10.88
CA ASP A 51 27.30 -10.75 -11.66
C ASP A 51 26.87 -12.00 -12.47
N SER A 52 25.54 -12.16 -12.46
CA SER A 52 24.66 -13.00 -13.29
C SER A 52 24.53 -14.50 -13.03
N ASP A 53 23.40 -14.79 -12.37
CA ASP A 53 22.28 -15.60 -12.89
C ASP A 53 22.04 -17.04 -12.42
N GLU A 54 20.82 -17.16 -11.90
CA GLU A 54 19.81 -18.18 -12.14
C GLU A 54 19.79 -19.45 -11.25
N ASP A 55 18.65 -19.51 -10.54
CA ASP A 55 17.81 -20.68 -10.29
C ASP A 55 18.26 -21.76 -9.30
N SER A 56 17.55 -21.84 -8.16
CA SER A 56 16.88 -23.08 -7.71
C SER A 56 16.11 -22.86 -6.39
N GLU A 57 14.86 -22.45 -6.53
CA GLU A 57 13.68 -23.17 -5.98
C GLU A 57 13.90 -23.95 -4.66
N TRP A 58 13.88 -23.25 -3.52
CA TRP A 58 13.85 -23.89 -2.21
C TRP A 58 12.40 -24.16 -1.79
N GLY A 59 11.98 -25.41 -2.00
CA GLY A 59 10.64 -25.92 -1.73
C GLY A 59 10.27 -25.87 -0.25
N GLY A 60 9.24 -25.08 0.07
CA GLY A 60 8.58 -25.08 1.36
C GLY A 60 7.77 -26.37 1.56
N LEU A 61 8.20 -27.18 2.51
CA LEU A 61 7.39 -28.26 3.06
C LEU A 61 6.69 -27.75 4.33
N SER A 62 5.38 -27.65 4.22
CA SER A 62 4.43 -27.57 5.34
C SER A 62 4.52 -28.84 6.19
N ASN A 63 4.61 -28.70 7.50
CA ASN A 63 3.96 -29.65 8.41
C ASN A 63 3.41 -28.91 9.63
N ASP A 64 2.09 -28.91 9.69
CA ASP A 64 1.24 -28.54 10.81
C ASP A 64 1.04 -29.83 11.61
N ASP A 65 1.59 -29.91 12.81
CA ASP A 65 1.18 -30.92 13.78
C ASP A 65 1.27 -30.35 15.19
N ALA A 66 0.07 -30.31 15.77
CA ALA A 66 -0.22 -29.94 17.14
C ALA A 66 0.13 -31.08 18.10
N ALA A 67 0.44 -30.71 19.34
CA ALA A 67 -0.08 -31.29 20.59
C ALA A 67 1.01 -31.33 21.68
N GLY A 68 0.69 -30.71 22.80
CA GLY A 68 1.51 -30.70 24.01
C GLY A 68 0.83 -29.84 25.07
N SER A 69 -0.38 -30.24 25.47
CA SER A 69 -1.07 -29.69 26.63
C SER A 69 -1.16 -30.78 27.67
N ASP A 70 -0.48 -30.49 28.77
CA ASP A 70 -0.31 -31.19 30.02
C ASP A 70 -1.52 -30.89 30.91
N GLU A 71 -2.19 -31.91 31.46
CA GLU A 71 -3.18 -31.75 32.54
C GLU A 71 -3.32 -33.08 33.30
N GLU A 72 -2.87 -33.04 34.55
CA GLU A 72 -2.99 -34.01 35.64
C GLU A 72 -4.43 -34.05 36.18
N GLU A 73 -4.88 -35.20 36.70
CA GLU A 73 -5.52 -35.36 38.04
C GLU A 73 -6.18 -36.75 38.20
N ASP A 74 -5.74 -37.42 39.28
CA ASP A 74 -6.41 -38.32 40.24
C ASP A 74 -7.82 -38.89 39.93
N ASP A 75 -8.04 -40.18 40.21
CA ASP A 75 -8.52 -40.63 41.54
C ASP A 75 -8.92 -42.13 41.54
N ASP A 76 -8.56 -42.80 42.63
CA ASP A 76 -9.21 -43.94 43.30
C ASP A 76 -9.83 -45.13 42.53
N THR A 77 -9.44 -46.35 42.88
CA THR A 77 -10.22 -47.25 43.79
C THR A 77 -9.54 -48.62 43.87
N GLU A 78 -9.28 -49.08 45.09
CA GLU A 78 -8.79 -50.42 45.43
C GLU A 78 -9.91 -51.47 45.32
N ASP A 79 -9.62 -52.70 44.87
CA ASP A 79 -10.14 -53.92 45.53
C ASP A 79 -9.60 -55.23 44.92
N LEU A 80 -9.03 -56.05 45.81
CA LEU A 80 -9.24 -57.49 45.97
C LEU A 80 -8.72 -58.53 44.94
N LEU A 81 -7.78 -59.29 45.47
CA LEU A 81 -7.68 -60.77 45.47
C LEU A 81 -7.01 -61.47 44.28
N GLU A 82 -5.73 -61.72 44.50
CA GLU A 82 -5.05 -62.99 44.25
C GLU A 82 -5.84 -64.16 44.88
N ASP A 83 -6.29 -65.13 44.08
CA ASP A 83 -5.89 -66.55 44.22
C ASP A 83 -6.47 -67.48 43.12
N GLU A 84 -5.64 -68.47 42.78
CA GLU A 84 -5.89 -69.80 42.22
C GLU A 84 -6.52 -70.03 40.82
N SER A 85 -5.64 -70.51 39.92
CA SER A 85 -5.62 -71.89 39.40
C SER A 85 -6.64 -72.31 38.31
N GLY A 86 -6.09 -72.83 37.20
CA GLY A 86 -6.76 -73.82 36.35
C GLY A 86 -6.85 -73.46 34.87
N ASP A 87 -5.99 -74.08 34.06
CA ASP A 87 -6.14 -74.26 32.61
C ASP A 87 -7.54 -74.71 32.20
N ASP A 88 -8.10 -74.10 31.14
CA ASP A 88 -8.82 -74.80 30.06
C ASP A 88 -9.17 -73.83 28.91
N ASP A 89 -8.41 -73.96 27.81
CA ASP A 89 -8.86 -74.07 26.43
C ASP A 89 -9.93 -73.11 25.84
N THR A 90 -9.41 -72.22 24.98
CA THR A 90 -9.97 -71.56 23.78
C THR A 90 -10.70 -70.20 23.92
N PRO A 91 -10.23 -69.13 23.24
CA PRO A 91 -11.01 -67.90 23.13
C PRO A 91 -12.19 -68.11 22.16
N ALA A 92 -13.41 -67.93 22.64
CA ALA A 92 -14.60 -67.79 21.80
C ALA A 92 -14.50 -66.49 20.99
N ILE A 93 -14.31 -66.60 19.68
CA ILE A 93 -14.13 -65.46 18.77
C ILE A 93 -15.51 -64.89 18.39
N GLU A 94 -15.81 -63.65 18.77
CA GLU A 94 -16.98 -62.91 18.27
C GLU A 94 -16.65 -62.29 16.90
N ILE A 95 -17.27 -62.82 15.85
CA ILE A 95 -17.05 -62.35 14.47
C ILE A 95 -18.14 -61.33 14.13
N ILE A 96 -17.77 -60.05 14.11
CA ILE A 96 -18.61 -58.98 13.59
C ILE A 96 -18.23 -58.76 12.12
N ASP A 97 -19.15 -59.10 11.21
CA ASP A 97 -18.94 -58.96 9.77
C ASP A 97 -19.36 -57.57 9.27
N HIS A 98 -18.40 -56.82 8.72
CA HIS A 98 -18.60 -55.53 8.07
C HIS A 98 -18.30 -55.57 6.56
N SER A 99 -18.23 -56.77 5.96
CA SER A 99 -17.96 -56.95 4.53
C SER A 99 -19.06 -56.44 3.60
N THR A 100 -20.23 -56.08 4.16
CA THR A 100 -21.29 -55.39 3.42
C THR A 100 -21.13 -53.88 3.57
N PRO A 101 -20.84 -53.11 2.49
CA PRO A 101 -20.76 -51.66 2.59
C PRO A 101 -22.17 -51.08 2.79
N GLN A 102 -22.60 -50.89 4.03
CA GLN A 102 -23.72 -50.00 4.33
C GLN A 102 -23.29 -48.54 4.22
N LEU A 103 -23.25 -48.02 2.99
CA LEU A 103 -23.38 -46.59 2.72
C LEU A 103 -24.87 -46.35 2.48
N PRO A 104 -25.57 -45.54 3.32
CA PRO A 104 -25.31 -44.09 3.31
C PRO A 104 -25.51 -43.41 4.67
N LYS A 105 -24.62 -42.47 5.00
CA LYS A 105 -25.00 -41.36 5.89
C LYS A 105 -24.77 -40.07 5.12
N GLU A 106 -25.68 -39.79 4.20
CA GLU A 106 -25.84 -38.42 3.71
C GLU A 106 -26.21 -37.57 4.94
N SER A 107 -25.23 -36.81 5.44
CA SER A 107 -25.51 -35.81 6.47
C SER A 107 -26.45 -34.79 5.85
N MET A 108 -27.68 -34.68 6.38
CA MET A 108 -28.69 -33.73 5.92
C MET A 108 -28.07 -32.35 5.68
N SER A 109 -28.41 -31.69 4.57
CA SER A 109 -27.87 -30.36 4.28
C SER A 109 -28.19 -29.38 5.42
N LYS A 110 -27.37 -28.33 5.63
CA LYS A 110 -27.59 -27.36 6.73
C LYS A 110 -29.00 -26.73 6.71
N ARG A 111 -29.67 -26.72 5.54
CA ARG A 111 -31.05 -26.29 5.37
C ARG A 111 -32.03 -27.35 5.87
N GLU A 112 -31.83 -28.62 5.52
CA GLU A 112 -32.63 -29.74 6.00
C GLU A 112 -32.50 -29.94 7.51
N LEU A 113 -31.28 -29.86 8.06
CA LEU A 113 -31.05 -29.97 9.50
C LEU A 113 -31.78 -28.85 10.26
N LYS A 114 -31.78 -27.62 9.73
CA LYS A 114 -32.55 -26.50 10.31
C LYS A 114 -34.05 -26.72 10.23
N ALA A 115 -34.56 -27.21 9.11
CA ALA A 115 -35.99 -27.51 9.00
C ALA A 115 -36.40 -28.59 10.01
N PHE A 116 -35.61 -29.65 10.10
CA PHE A 116 -35.87 -30.81 10.95
C PHE A 116 -35.69 -30.52 12.45
N MET A 117 -34.64 -29.81 12.83
CA MET A 117 -34.34 -29.51 14.25
C MET A 117 -34.96 -28.21 14.76
N SER A 118 -35.67 -27.46 13.91
CA SER A 118 -36.44 -26.31 14.38
C SER A 118 -37.77 -26.75 14.97
N SER A 119 -38.28 -26.00 15.95
CA SER A 119 -39.58 -26.25 16.60
C SER A 119 -40.81 -26.09 15.69
N ARG A 120 -40.61 -25.82 14.40
CA ARG A 120 -41.68 -25.64 13.42
C ARG A 120 -41.81 -26.94 12.60
N PRO A 121 -42.99 -27.59 12.60
CA PRO A 121 -43.19 -28.82 11.83
C PRO A 121 -43.02 -28.53 10.33
N PRO A 122 -42.45 -29.47 9.55
CA PRO A 122 -42.32 -29.31 8.10
C PRO A 122 -43.72 -29.23 7.46
N ASP A 123 -43.97 -28.17 6.69
CA ASP A 123 -45.23 -27.94 5.99
C ASP A 123 -45.34 -28.85 4.75
N GLN A 124 -46.36 -29.70 4.70
CA GLN A 124 -46.59 -30.67 3.62
C GLN A 124 -46.97 -30.01 2.28
N SER A 125 -47.29 -28.71 2.28
CA SER A 125 -47.56 -27.94 1.07
C SER A 125 -46.33 -27.22 0.49
N ALA A 126 -45.19 -27.25 1.20
CA ALA A 126 -43.98 -26.55 0.78
C ALA A 126 -43.18 -27.40 -0.24
N THR A 127 -43.45 -27.19 -1.53
CA THR A 127 -42.54 -27.65 -2.58
C THR A 127 -41.19 -26.94 -2.45
N PRO A 128 -40.04 -27.63 -2.64
CA PRO A 128 -38.74 -26.99 -2.55
C PRO A 128 -38.59 -25.98 -3.69
N ASN A 129 -38.82 -24.70 -3.39
CA ASN A 129 -38.45 -23.63 -4.32
C ASN A 129 -36.95 -23.76 -4.60
N PRO A 130 -36.53 -23.95 -5.87
CA PRO A 130 -35.12 -23.88 -6.21
C PRO A 130 -34.65 -22.49 -5.79
N ILE A 131 -33.69 -22.47 -4.89
CA ILE A 131 -32.96 -21.26 -4.52
C ILE A 131 -32.39 -20.74 -5.83
N GLN A 132 -32.92 -19.61 -6.32
CA GLN A 132 -32.19 -18.79 -7.27
C GLN A 132 -30.83 -18.56 -6.61
N PRO A 133 -29.71 -18.92 -7.26
CA PRO A 133 -28.40 -18.68 -6.68
C PRO A 133 -28.37 -17.20 -6.30
N ALA A 134 -28.10 -16.94 -5.03
CA ALA A 134 -27.67 -15.61 -4.62
C ALA A 134 -26.62 -15.21 -5.64
N VAL A 135 -26.83 -14.05 -6.27
CA VAL A 135 -25.81 -13.42 -7.10
C VAL A 135 -24.61 -13.20 -6.20
N SER A 136 -23.76 -14.22 -6.10
CA SER A 136 -22.36 -14.02 -5.80
C SER A 136 -21.94 -13.02 -6.86
N SER A 137 -21.64 -11.81 -6.40
CA SER A 137 -20.89 -10.87 -7.19
C SER A 137 -19.57 -11.56 -7.49
N ASN A 138 -19.55 -12.36 -8.55
CA ASN A 138 -18.35 -12.96 -9.07
C ASN A 138 -17.41 -11.76 -9.30
N PRO A 139 -16.20 -11.75 -8.71
CA PRO A 139 -15.21 -10.77 -9.12
C PRO A 139 -15.04 -11.00 -10.61
N SER A 140 -15.29 -9.97 -11.40
CA SER A 140 -15.24 -10.05 -12.85
C SER A 140 -13.97 -10.75 -13.28
N THR A 141 -14.10 -11.83 -14.05
CA THR A 141 -13.00 -12.66 -14.58
C THR A 141 -12.23 -11.98 -15.73
N LEU A 142 -12.23 -10.65 -15.76
CA LEU A 142 -11.47 -9.82 -16.68
C LEU A 142 -10.36 -9.16 -15.86
N PRO A 143 -9.17 -8.92 -16.43
CA PRO A 143 -8.15 -8.16 -15.72
C PRO A 143 -8.77 -6.80 -15.37
N GLU A 144 -8.92 -6.53 -14.08
CA GLU A 144 -9.40 -5.24 -13.61
C GLU A 144 -8.54 -4.15 -14.25
N ASP A 145 -9.16 -3.20 -14.94
CA ASP A 145 -8.46 -2.06 -15.52
C ASP A 145 -7.59 -1.38 -14.45
N ALA A 146 -6.37 -0.99 -14.77
CA ALA A 146 -5.48 -0.29 -13.83
C ALA A 146 -6.17 0.84 -13.01
N PRO A 147 -7.05 1.69 -13.58
CA PRO A 147 -7.82 2.67 -12.80
C PRO A 147 -8.88 2.08 -11.86
N SER A 148 -9.44 0.89 -12.10
CA SER A 148 -10.37 0.25 -11.16
C SER A 148 -9.62 -0.38 -9.99
N LEU A 149 -8.51 -1.08 -10.25
CA LEU A 149 -7.64 -1.64 -9.21
C LEU A 149 -7.11 -0.53 -8.30
N LEU A 150 -6.62 0.58 -8.88
CA LEU A 150 -6.20 1.75 -8.12
C LEU A 150 -7.33 2.44 -7.34
N LYS A 151 -8.61 2.19 -7.64
CA LYS A 151 -9.71 2.72 -6.81
C LYS A 151 -9.98 1.83 -5.60
N GLN A 152 -9.86 0.51 -5.79
CA GLN A 152 -10.11 -0.49 -4.75
C GLN A 152 -8.96 -0.54 -3.74
N ASP A 153 -7.71 -0.51 -4.20
CA ASP A 153 -6.54 -0.63 -3.33
C ASP A 153 -6.11 0.73 -2.74
N LEU A 154 -6.36 0.91 -1.45
CA LEU A 154 -5.94 2.13 -0.73
C LEU A 154 -4.45 2.17 -0.41
N GLU A 155 -3.81 1.03 -0.25
CA GLU A 155 -2.40 0.95 0.11
C GLU A 155 -1.53 1.28 -1.10
N LEU A 156 -1.86 0.73 -2.28
CA LEU A 156 -1.20 1.07 -3.53
C LEU A 156 -1.34 2.56 -3.87
N ARG A 157 -2.53 3.14 -3.68
CA ARG A 157 -2.73 4.60 -3.85
C ARG A 157 -1.82 5.41 -2.95
N ARG A 158 -1.71 5.02 -1.67
CA ARG A 158 -0.85 5.71 -0.69
C ARG A 158 0.62 5.55 -1.08
N LEU A 159 1.05 4.34 -1.45
CA LEU A 159 2.42 4.06 -1.87
C LEU A 159 2.82 4.88 -3.09
N LEU A 160 1.99 4.93 -4.13
CA LEU A 160 2.27 5.70 -5.34
C LEU A 160 2.33 7.21 -5.05
N ALA A 161 1.38 7.74 -4.27
CA ALA A 161 1.33 9.16 -3.92
C ALA A 161 2.47 9.60 -2.97
N GLU A 162 2.87 8.73 -2.03
CA GLU A 162 3.87 9.02 -0.99
C GLU A 162 5.30 8.60 -1.41
N SER A 163 5.45 7.90 -2.54
CA SER A 163 6.72 7.40 -3.08
C SER A 163 7.82 8.46 -3.09
N HIS A 164 7.53 9.71 -3.42
CA HIS A 164 8.51 10.80 -3.46
C HIS A 164 9.03 11.23 -2.08
N LEU A 165 8.26 10.99 -1.01
CA LEU A 165 8.71 11.23 0.36
C LEU A 165 9.57 10.06 0.88
N LEU A 166 9.32 8.85 0.38
CA LEU A 166 10.02 7.63 0.77
C LEU A 166 11.27 7.36 -0.08
N ALA A 167 11.26 7.72 -1.35
CA ALA A 167 12.36 7.58 -2.30
C ALA A 167 13.68 8.20 -1.83
N PRO A 168 13.75 9.43 -1.26
CA PRO A 168 15.01 9.95 -0.73
C PRO A 168 15.53 9.14 0.46
N HIS A 169 14.70 8.33 1.12
CA HIS A 169 15.12 7.42 2.20
C HIS A 169 15.37 5.98 1.70
N ALA A 170 14.75 5.58 0.59
CA ALA A 170 14.93 4.26 -0.03
C ALA A 170 16.11 4.23 -1.01
N ALA A 171 16.30 5.29 -1.80
CA ALA A 171 17.44 5.47 -2.70
C ALA A 171 18.77 5.55 -1.93
N THR A 172 18.76 6.06 -0.69
CA THR A 172 19.93 6.01 0.20
C THR A 172 20.27 4.60 0.68
N LYS A 173 19.40 3.60 0.43
CA LYS A 173 19.62 2.20 0.81
C LYS A 173 20.09 1.34 -0.37
N SER A 174 19.82 1.75 -1.61
CA SER A 174 20.20 1.01 -2.83
C SER A 174 21.34 1.67 -3.63
N LEU A 175 21.63 2.95 -3.41
CA LEU A 175 22.74 3.64 -4.07
C LEU A 175 23.76 4.06 -3.00
N SER A 176 24.78 3.23 -2.83
CA SER A 176 26.03 3.63 -2.21
C SER A 176 26.60 4.82 -3.00
N SER A 177 26.56 6.00 -2.37
CA SER A 177 27.18 7.25 -2.84
C SER A 177 26.43 8.06 -3.90
N ALA A 178 25.69 9.09 -3.46
CA ALA A 178 25.76 10.44 -4.03
C ALA A 178 24.94 11.45 -3.22
N SER A 179 25.35 11.69 -1.97
CA SER A 179 25.82 13.02 -1.58
C SER A 179 26.11 13.04 -0.09
N SER A 180 27.27 13.56 0.24
CA SER A 180 27.67 14.11 1.53
C SER A 180 26.78 15.26 2.05
N ILE A 181 25.50 15.30 1.62
CA ILE A 181 24.41 16.16 2.08
C ILE A 181 23.23 15.29 2.58
N ALA A 182 23.40 13.96 2.65
CA ALA A 182 22.56 13.13 3.49
C ALA A 182 22.83 13.52 4.95
N ALA A 183 22.09 14.52 5.43
CA ALA A 183 22.09 14.88 6.84
C ALA A 183 21.90 13.59 7.63
N GLN A 184 22.88 13.26 8.49
CA GLN A 184 22.79 12.20 9.49
C GLN A 184 21.36 12.08 9.98
N PRO A 185 20.80 10.86 10.10
CA PRO A 185 19.38 10.66 10.34
C PRO A 185 18.95 11.55 11.51
N LYS A 186 18.34 12.69 11.18
CA LYS A 186 18.00 13.69 12.18
C LYS A 186 17.06 12.98 13.14
N SER A 187 17.23 13.16 14.45
CA SER A 187 16.27 12.61 15.41
C SER A 187 14.85 12.92 14.95
N PHE A 188 13.98 11.92 14.98
CA PHE A 188 12.60 11.99 14.48
C PHE A 188 12.44 12.28 12.96
N ALA A 189 13.42 11.95 12.11
CA ALA A 189 13.27 12.03 10.65
C ALA A 189 12.05 11.23 10.15
N ALA A 190 11.90 9.99 10.62
CA ALA A 190 10.73 9.16 10.36
C ALA A 190 9.42 9.86 10.78
N GLY A 191 9.40 10.48 11.96
CA GLY A 191 8.25 11.26 12.44
C GLY A 191 7.90 12.44 11.51
N ARG A 192 8.88 13.17 10.99
CA ARG A 192 8.66 14.26 10.03
C ARG A 192 8.13 13.75 8.69
N THR A 193 8.63 12.63 8.19
CA THR A 193 8.09 11.99 6.97
C THR A 193 6.65 11.54 7.19
N ARG A 194 6.35 10.95 8.35
CA ARG A 194 5.00 10.55 8.75
C ARG A 194 4.05 11.75 8.75
N GLN A 195 4.45 12.88 9.32
CA GLN A 195 3.62 14.11 9.33
C GLN A 195 3.30 14.64 7.93
N LYS A 196 4.25 14.56 6.99
CA LYS A 196 4.02 14.94 5.60
C LYS A 196 3.11 13.94 4.88
N ALA A 197 3.33 12.65 5.07
CA ALA A 197 2.46 11.60 4.53
C ALA A 197 1.02 11.75 5.05
N THR A 198 0.83 12.03 6.35
CA THR A 198 -0.51 12.27 6.91
C THR A 198 -1.18 13.51 6.31
N ASP A 199 -0.43 14.59 6.06
CA ASP A 199 -0.97 15.79 5.39
C ASP A 199 -1.39 15.49 3.94
N LEU A 200 -0.60 14.70 3.19
CA LEU A 200 -0.99 14.24 1.85
C LEU A 200 -2.23 13.35 1.87
N ARG A 201 -2.36 12.44 2.85
CA ARG A 201 -3.57 11.61 3.02
C ARG A 201 -4.81 12.47 3.26
N VAL A 202 -4.70 13.50 4.10
CA VAL A 202 -5.81 14.44 4.37
C VAL A 202 -6.14 15.29 3.14
N GLN A 203 -5.17 15.65 2.31
CA GLN A 203 -5.42 16.29 1.00
C GLN A 203 -6.12 15.35 0.02
N ALA A 204 -5.71 14.08 -0.05
CA ALA A 204 -6.35 13.07 -0.90
C ALA A 204 -7.81 12.80 -0.51
N LEU A 205 -8.15 12.95 0.78
CA LEU A 205 -9.53 12.88 1.26
C LEU A 205 -10.39 14.10 0.87
N GLY A 206 -9.76 15.21 0.44
CA GLY A 206 -10.46 16.39 -0.07
C GLY A 206 -10.12 17.72 0.60
N SER A 207 -9.14 17.77 1.52
CA SER A 207 -8.69 19.06 2.05
C SER A 207 -8.00 19.89 0.96
N LYS A 208 -8.37 21.16 0.86
CA LYS A 208 -7.86 22.07 -0.18
C LYS A 208 -6.52 22.71 0.18
N LEU A 209 -6.17 22.69 1.46
CA LEU A 209 -5.01 23.36 2.04
C LEU A 209 -4.13 22.33 2.74
N SER A 210 -2.82 22.51 2.61
CA SER A 210 -1.80 21.73 3.35
C SER A 210 -1.55 22.39 4.69
N ILE A 211 -1.46 21.58 5.75
CA ILE A 211 -1.12 22.06 7.11
C ILE A 211 0.33 22.54 7.17
N HIS A 212 1.22 21.96 6.35
CA HIS A 212 2.65 22.28 6.35
C HIS A 212 3.02 23.47 5.46
N LYS A 213 2.09 23.99 4.67
CA LYS A 213 2.34 25.13 3.80
C LYS A 213 2.34 26.44 4.59
N GLN A 214 3.43 27.20 4.48
CA GLN A 214 3.51 28.53 5.09
C GLN A 214 2.67 29.54 4.28
N ASP A 215 1.63 30.10 4.91
CA ASP A 215 0.73 31.06 4.27
C ASP A 215 1.31 32.49 4.21
N LYS A 216 1.87 32.97 5.32
CA LYS A 216 2.41 34.32 5.41
C LYS A 216 3.88 34.35 5.03
N MET A 217 4.16 34.87 3.83
CA MET A 217 5.50 35.18 3.34
C MET A 217 5.52 36.55 2.65
N PRO A 218 6.60 37.35 2.80
CA PRO A 218 6.79 38.56 2.00
C PRO A 218 6.72 38.26 0.50
N MET A 219 6.10 39.16 -0.27
CA MET A 219 5.79 38.92 -1.68
C MET A 219 7.04 38.62 -2.52
N HIS A 220 8.15 39.34 -2.29
CA HIS A 220 9.40 39.13 -3.02
C HIS A 220 10.00 37.74 -2.78
N MET A 221 9.89 37.20 -1.56
CA MET A 221 10.44 35.89 -1.19
C MET A 221 9.60 34.80 -1.81
N ARG A 222 8.27 34.92 -1.70
CA ARG A 222 7.35 33.97 -2.32
C ARG A 222 7.54 33.91 -3.85
N LYS A 223 7.66 35.07 -4.51
CA LYS A 223 7.94 35.15 -5.95
C LYS A 223 9.30 34.55 -6.29
N GLY A 224 10.33 34.87 -5.51
CA GLY A 224 11.69 34.34 -5.71
C GLY A 224 11.75 32.82 -5.58
N MET A 225 11.10 32.24 -4.57
CA MET A 225 11.04 30.79 -4.38
C MET A 225 10.31 30.07 -5.52
N ALA A 226 9.17 30.62 -5.96
CA ALA A 226 8.43 30.07 -7.09
C ALA A 226 9.27 30.14 -8.38
N ALA A 227 9.85 31.31 -8.69
CA ALA A 227 10.69 31.48 -9.87
C ALA A 227 11.94 30.59 -9.83
N ALA A 228 12.55 30.39 -8.65
CA ALA A 228 13.68 29.48 -8.50
C ALA A 228 13.29 28.00 -8.67
N ALA A 229 12.09 27.60 -8.22
CA ALA A 229 11.57 26.26 -8.47
C ALA A 229 11.33 26.04 -9.97
N ASP A 230 10.64 26.99 -10.61
CA ASP A 230 10.36 26.96 -12.06
C ASP A 230 11.67 26.93 -12.88
N ALA A 231 12.68 27.71 -12.50
CA ALA A 231 13.98 27.71 -13.16
C ALA A 231 14.75 26.40 -13.01
N ARG A 232 14.70 25.75 -11.82
CA ARG A 232 15.32 24.44 -11.60
C ARG A 232 14.62 23.36 -12.42
N GLU A 233 13.29 23.38 -12.47
CA GLU A 233 12.51 22.43 -13.27
C GLU A 233 12.74 22.63 -14.77
N ALA A 234 12.75 23.88 -15.25
CA ALA A 234 13.06 24.21 -16.64
C ALA A 234 14.47 23.77 -17.04
N LYS A 235 15.46 23.95 -16.15
CA LYS A 235 16.83 23.45 -16.35
C LYS A 235 16.84 21.91 -16.45
N ARG A 236 16.21 21.20 -15.51
CA ARG A 236 16.10 19.72 -15.52
C ARG A 236 15.44 19.21 -16.81
N ARG A 237 14.38 19.86 -17.29
CA ARG A 237 13.68 19.48 -18.53
C ARG A 237 14.51 19.77 -19.77
N ARG A 238 15.24 20.90 -19.79
CA ARG A 238 16.16 21.22 -20.89
C ARG A 238 17.29 20.20 -20.98
N GLU A 239 17.95 19.91 -19.86
CA GLU A 239 19.04 18.93 -19.79
C GLU A 239 18.53 17.53 -20.15
N ALA A 240 17.36 17.12 -19.66
CA ALA A 240 16.76 15.84 -20.03
C ALA A 240 16.43 15.77 -21.53
N LYS A 241 15.93 16.86 -22.12
CA LYS A 241 15.68 16.94 -23.57
C LYS A 241 16.97 16.88 -24.39
N GLU A 242 18.01 17.57 -23.94
CA GLU A 242 19.33 17.56 -24.59
C GLU A 242 19.99 16.17 -24.48
N ASN A 243 19.78 15.45 -23.37
CA ASN A 243 20.32 14.11 -23.13
C ASN A 243 19.39 12.96 -23.56
N GLY A 244 18.21 13.24 -24.12
CA GLY A 244 17.24 12.22 -24.54
C GLY A 244 16.52 11.46 -23.41
N ILE A 245 16.56 11.96 -22.17
CA ILE A 245 15.86 11.37 -21.01
C ILE A 245 14.38 11.81 -21.02
N ILE A 246 13.46 10.84 -20.95
CA ILE A 246 12.02 11.12 -20.90
C ILE A 246 11.61 11.44 -19.45
N LEU A 247 11.02 12.61 -19.25
CA LEU A 247 10.45 13.03 -17.95
C LEU A 247 8.92 12.93 -17.95
N GLU A 248 8.34 12.94 -16.76
CA GLU A 248 6.89 13.06 -16.59
C GLU A 248 6.34 14.30 -17.29
N ARG A 249 5.17 14.15 -17.91
CA ARG A 249 4.46 15.23 -18.58
C ARG A 249 3.84 16.14 -17.53
N GLU A 250 4.14 17.44 -17.60
CA GLU A 250 3.48 18.43 -16.78
C GLU A 250 1.96 18.38 -17.00
N THR A 251 1.21 17.95 -15.98
CA THR A 251 -0.24 18.12 -15.94
C THR A 251 -0.55 19.56 -15.51
N GLY A 252 -0.23 20.50 -16.39
CA GLY A 252 -0.36 21.93 -16.10
C GLY A 252 -1.80 22.35 -15.85
N LYS A 253 -2.00 23.22 -14.86
CA LYS A 253 -3.23 24.02 -14.72
C LYS A 253 -3.45 24.76 -16.03
N GLN A 254 -4.39 24.27 -16.84
CA GLN A 254 -4.84 24.97 -18.04
C GLN A 254 -5.18 26.40 -17.63
N ARG A 255 -4.32 27.34 -18.02
CA ARG A 255 -4.60 28.76 -17.82
C ARG A 255 -5.87 29.00 -18.58
N ARG A 256 -7.00 29.14 -17.87
CA ARG A 256 -8.25 29.59 -18.48
C ARG A 256 -7.89 30.87 -19.22
N ALA A 257 -7.84 30.79 -20.55
CA ALA A 257 -7.60 31.95 -21.37
C ALA A 257 -8.70 32.92 -20.97
N ARG A 258 -8.35 34.00 -20.26
CA ARG A 258 -9.27 35.10 -20.00
C ARG A 258 -9.80 35.47 -21.37
N GLY A 259 -11.10 35.30 -21.58
CA GLY A 259 -11.74 35.47 -22.88
C GLY A 259 -11.16 36.72 -23.52
N ARG A 260 -10.48 36.54 -24.66
CA ARG A 260 -9.90 37.64 -25.42
C ARG A 260 -11.05 38.63 -25.59
N ARG A 261 -10.89 39.86 -25.09
CA ARG A 261 -11.94 40.88 -25.19
C ARG A 261 -12.40 40.87 -26.65
N SER A 262 -13.71 40.77 -26.88
CA SER A 262 -14.26 40.84 -28.23
C SER A 262 -13.68 42.08 -28.90
N ASP A 263 -13.08 41.92 -30.08
CA ASP A 263 -12.47 43.04 -30.78
C ASP A 263 -13.54 44.13 -30.95
N VAL A 264 -13.21 45.36 -30.53
CA VAL A 264 -14.14 46.50 -30.47
C VAL A 264 -14.64 46.87 -31.87
N ASP A 265 -13.86 46.54 -32.90
CA ASP A 265 -14.09 46.89 -34.30
C ASP A 265 -14.92 45.84 -35.06
N ARG A 266 -15.48 44.83 -34.39
CA ARG A 266 -16.32 43.83 -35.09
C ARG A 266 -17.67 44.44 -35.45
N PRO A 267 -18.12 44.31 -36.71
CA PRO A 267 -19.43 44.79 -37.11
C PRO A 267 -20.53 44.08 -36.30
N GLY A 268 -21.56 44.82 -35.90
CA GLY A 268 -22.69 44.30 -35.12
C GLY A 268 -23.66 43.39 -35.90
N VAL A 269 -23.38 43.15 -37.18
CA VAL A 269 -24.21 42.34 -38.09
C VAL A 269 -23.38 41.17 -38.60
N GLY A 270 -23.97 39.97 -38.60
CA GLY A 270 -23.33 38.78 -39.15
C GLY A 270 -22.11 38.29 -38.38
N ARG A 271 -21.36 37.37 -38.99
CA ARG A 271 -20.13 36.79 -38.43
C ARG A 271 -18.96 37.13 -39.35
N LEU A 272 -18.04 37.96 -38.87
CA LEU A 272 -16.79 38.24 -39.55
C LEU A 272 -15.80 37.08 -39.36
N ARG A 273 -15.34 36.48 -40.48
CA ARG A 273 -14.28 35.46 -40.53
C ARG A 273 -13.19 35.94 -41.48
N GLY A 274 -12.05 36.37 -40.94
CA GLY A 274 -11.01 37.03 -41.74
C GLY A 274 -11.56 38.32 -42.35
N ALA A 275 -11.56 38.42 -43.68
CA ALA A 275 -12.15 39.53 -44.43
C ALA A 275 -13.59 39.25 -44.94
N GLU A 276 -14.12 38.04 -44.74
CA GLU A 276 -15.45 37.66 -45.18
C GLU A 276 -16.50 38.01 -44.12
N LEU A 277 -17.50 38.82 -44.49
CA LEU A 277 -18.66 39.11 -43.65
C LEU A 277 -19.83 38.22 -44.02
N ARG A 278 -20.12 37.21 -43.19
CA ARG A 278 -21.26 36.30 -43.39
C ARG A 278 -22.51 36.86 -42.72
N ILE A 279 -23.47 37.29 -43.53
CA ILE A 279 -24.74 37.84 -43.07
C ILE A 279 -25.84 36.79 -43.28
N SER A 280 -26.68 36.55 -42.28
CA SER A 280 -27.81 35.63 -42.42
C SER A 280 -28.98 36.30 -43.12
N GLU A 281 -29.82 35.54 -43.84
CA GLU A 281 -31.05 36.09 -44.44
C GLU A 281 -31.95 36.78 -43.42
N ARG A 282 -31.94 36.33 -42.16
CA ARG A 282 -32.67 36.96 -41.06
C ARG A 282 -32.12 38.35 -40.74
N ASP A 283 -30.80 38.52 -40.76
CA ASP A 283 -30.16 39.82 -40.53
C ASP A 283 -30.45 40.77 -41.69
N VAL A 284 -30.42 40.28 -42.93
CA VAL A 284 -30.82 41.03 -44.13
C VAL A 284 -32.28 41.50 -43.98
N LYS A 285 -33.22 40.57 -43.76
CA LYS A 285 -34.65 40.88 -43.55
C LYS A 285 -34.90 41.84 -42.38
N ARG A 286 -34.10 41.77 -41.32
CA ARG A 286 -34.18 42.66 -40.15
C ARG A 286 -33.73 44.08 -40.47
N ILE A 287 -32.71 44.24 -41.32
CA ILE A 287 -32.21 45.54 -41.79
C ILE A 287 -33.15 46.14 -42.83
N GLU A 288 -33.70 45.30 -43.71
CA GLU A 288 -34.65 45.68 -44.76
C GLU A 288 -36.06 45.99 -44.24
N GLY A 289 -36.36 45.59 -42.99
CA GLY A 289 -37.70 45.52 -42.41
C GLY A 289 -38.70 46.56 -42.94
N ASN A 290 -39.74 46.07 -43.63
CA ASN A 290 -40.91 46.81 -44.14
C ASN A 290 -40.64 48.29 -44.45
N ARG A 291 -39.59 48.56 -45.23
CA ARG A 291 -39.41 49.87 -45.85
C ARG A 291 -40.33 49.89 -47.07
N ASP A 292 -41.34 50.75 -47.03
CA ASP A 292 -42.06 51.14 -48.24
C ASP A 292 -41.05 51.64 -49.28
N VAL A 293 -41.40 51.57 -50.56
CA VAL A 293 -40.58 51.91 -51.75
C VAL A 293 -39.91 53.30 -51.67
N PHE A 294 -40.31 54.14 -50.71
CA PHE A 294 -39.75 55.46 -50.40
C PHE A 294 -38.86 55.53 -49.13
N GLY A 295 -38.41 54.41 -48.59
CA GLY A 295 -37.43 54.34 -47.50
C GLY A 295 -37.91 54.86 -46.13
N ARG A 296 -39.21 55.09 -45.95
CA ARG A 296 -39.77 55.57 -44.68
C ARG A 296 -39.94 54.41 -43.71
N LYS A 297 -39.43 54.58 -42.49
CA LYS A 297 -39.58 53.62 -41.40
C LYS A 297 -41.06 53.59 -41.01
N GLY A 298 -41.75 52.49 -41.29
CA GLY A 298 -43.12 52.26 -40.81
C GLY A 298 -43.16 52.45 -39.30
N ARG A 299 -43.90 53.47 -38.85
CA ARG A 299 -44.19 53.65 -37.42
C ARG A 299 -44.97 52.43 -36.95
N ARG A 300 -44.50 51.81 -35.87
CA ARG A 300 -45.36 51.03 -35.00
C ARG A 300 -46.21 51.99 -34.18
#